data_AF-G9ZM48-F1
#
_entry.id   AF-G9ZM48-F1
#
_cell.length_a   1.000
_cell.length_b   1.000
_cell.length_c   1.000
_cell.angle_alpha   90.00
_cell.angle_beta   90.00
_cell.angle_gamma   90.00
#
_symmetry.space_group_name_H-M   'P 1'
#
loop_
_entity.id
_entity.type
_entity.pdbx_description
1 polymer ?
#
loop_
_entity_poly.entity_id
_entity_poly.type
_entity_poly.pdbx_seq_one_letter_code
_entity_poly.pdbx_strand_id
1 'polypeptide(L)'
;MKYQKALATIGILSLAAFAFGTVSATTNAAAKSSQSVAKKTSKRLTYGNITNNNLNRLATIRQLTRTQLAETHKLSGKQVQRLVYLPLPRHLTATNFTLDSQHLTIHLTKNQYGVKNVAIPLNKLTGIILNRYMPKKYDFTPVKTPKKVVALTFDDGPDPTLTPRLLKTLKKYNVPATFFEVGTSVMRYPSISREVLKSGNQIGNHSWSHPQLTNLSSTSALHQIALTDAAIYKATKTIPYYIRPPYGAVNARIGNLYDRPIVRWSVDSRDWAYLNTAKTVSHVLATTTNGSIILMHDIHATSVAAVPQIIRSLKKRGYTFVTLEQLNQKPLLGNLQYFGRNDYRGF
;
A
#
# COMPACT_ATOMS: atom_id res chain seq x y z
N MET A 1 -8.98 26.26 -49.72
CA MET A 1 -7.57 26.59 -49.37
C MET A 1 -7.05 25.49 -48.46
N LYS A 2 -6.53 24.33 -48.88
CA LYS A 2 -5.34 23.96 -49.70
C LYS A 2 -4.04 24.63 -49.25
N TYR A 3 -3.17 23.87 -48.57
CA TYR A 3 -1.68 23.76 -48.66
C TYR A 3 -1.27 22.66 -47.66
N GLN A 4 -1.12 21.37 -48.01
CA GLN A 4 -0.02 20.63 -48.68
C GLN A 4 1.40 20.70 -48.06
N LYS A 5 1.83 19.52 -47.59
CA LYS A 5 3.12 18.79 -47.74
C LYS A 5 4.44 19.45 -47.32
N ALA A 6 5.24 18.72 -46.52
CA ALA A 6 6.51 18.14 -46.98
C ALA A 6 7.01 17.00 -46.05
N LEU A 7 7.25 15.85 -46.68
CA LEU A 7 8.07 14.73 -46.21
C LEU A 7 9.53 15.03 -46.56
N ALA A 8 10.48 14.52 -45.77
CA ALA A 8 11.86 14.32 -46.22
C ALA A 8 12.36 12.95 -45.75
N THR A 9 12.71 12.14 -46.74
CA THR A 9 13.33 10.82 -46.68
C THR A 9 14.76 10.98 -47.21
N ILE A 10 15.76 10.44 -46.52
CA ILE A 10 17.11 10.10 -47.04
C ILE A 10 17.56 8.88 -46.19
N GLY A 11 18.06 7.74 -46.69
CA GLY A 11 18.61 7.39 -47.99
C GLY A 11 20.02 6.79 -47.85
N ILE A 12 20.09 5.49 -47.52
CA ILE A 12 20.99 4.38 -47.95
C ILE A 12 22.52 4.60 -48.18
N LEU A 13 23.28 3.53 -47.83
CA LEU A 13 24.58 2.97 -48.32
C LEU A 13 25.69 2.93 -47.23
N SER A 14 26.52 1.89 -47.04
CA SER A 14 26.84 0.66 -47.80
C SER A 14 27.68 -0.35 -46.97
N LEU A 15 27.73 -1.58 -47.48
CA LEU A 15 28.52 -2.78 -47.13
C LEU A 15 30.01 -2.58 -46.77
N ALA A 16 30.53 -3.49 -45.92
CA ALA A 16 31.75 -4.26 -46.19
C ALA A 16 31.79 -5.55 -45.34
N ALA A 17 32.09 -6.67 -45.99
CA ALA A 17 32.32 -8.01 -45.43
C ALA A 17 33.80 -8.40 -45.61
N PHE A 18 34.39 -9.15 -44.69
CA PHE A 18 35.55 -10.07 -44.86
C PHE A 18 35.68 -10.85 -43.54
N ALA A 19 35.31 -12.13 -43.45
CA ALA A 19 35.97 -13.37 -43.89
C ALA A 19 36.85 -14.02 -42.80
N PHE A 20 36.77 -15.35 -42.80
CA PHE A 20 37.29 -16.35 -41.86
C PHE A 20 38.80 -16.36 -41.63
N GLY A 21 39.20 -16.82 -40.44
CA GLY A 21 40.52 -17.36 -40.16
C GLY A 21 40.48 -18.37 -39.00
N THR A 22 40.51 -19.66 -39.33
CA THR A 22 40.74 -20.77 -38.39
C THR A 22 42.23 -21.11 -38.35
N VAL A 23 42.82 -21.24 -37.16
CA VAL A 23 44.04 -22.03 -36.95
C VAL A 23 43.90 -22.83 -35.65
N SER A 24 44.22 -24.11 -35.76
CA SER A 24 44.26 -25.11 -34.69
C SER A 24 45.73 -25.47 -34.43
N ALA A 25 46.16 -25.61 -33.17
CA ALA A 25 47.18 -26.59 -32.75
C ALA A 25 47.38 -26.61 -31.21
N THR A 26 47.08 -27.79 -30.67
CA THR A 26 47.53 -28.48 -29.44
C THR A 26 48.79 -28.03 -28.71
N THR A 27 48.79 -28.12 -27.36
CA THR A 27 49.70 -28.98 -26.56
C THR A 27 49.20 -29.17 -25.11
N ASN A 28 49.36 -30.41 -24.62
CA ASN A 28 49.14 -30.91 -23.25
C ASN A 28 50.07 -30.29 -22.20
N ALA A 29 49.58 -30.07 -20.98
CA ALA A 29 50.33 -30.35 -19.75
C ALA A 29 49.37 -30.48 -18.55
N ALA A 30 49.44 -31.61 -17.87
CA ALA A 30 48.70 -31.92 -16.65
C ALA A 30 49.30 -31.17 -15.44
N ALA A 31 48.43 -30.66 -14.57
CA ALA A 31 48.75 -30.47 -13.16
C ALA A 31 47.50 -30.76 -12.32
N LYS A 32 47.50 -31.92 -11.65
CA LYS A 32 46.61 -32.21 -10.54
C LYS A 32 46.88 -31.19 -9.42
N SER A 33 45.87 -30.42 -9.03
CA SER A 33 45.76 -29.93 -7.66
C SER A 33 44.30 -30.02 -7.23
N SER A 34 43.97 -31.15 -6.62
CA SER A 34 42.78 -31.30 -5.80
C SER A 34 42.92 -30.41 -4.57
N GLN A 35 42.12 -29.35 -4.46
CA GLN A 35 41.72 -28.82 -3.16
C GLN A 35 40.26 -28.39 -3.24
N SER A 36 39.44 -29.25 -2.63
CA SER A 36 38.08 -29.05 -2.16
C SER A 36 37.62 -27.60 -2.11
N VAL A 37 36.79 -27.19 -3.06
CA VAL A 37 35.85 -26.11 -2.81
C VAL A 37 34.84 -26.68 -1.82
N ALA A 38 35.08 -26.45 -0.53
CA ALA A 38 34.12 -26.72 0.51
C ALA A 38 32.79 -26.10 0.07
N LYS A 39 31.78 -26.94 -0.16
CA LYS A 39 30.37 -26.53 -0.24
C LYS A 39 30.10 -25.71 1.02
N LYS A 40 30.19 -24.39 0.92
CA LYS A 40 29.54 -23.48 1.88
C LYS A 40 28.08 -23.84 1.76
N THR A 41 27.59 -24.67 2.69
CA THR A 41 26.17 -24.92 2.88
C THR A 41 25.56 -23.55 3.13
N SER A 42 25.04 -22.90 2.08
CA SER A 42 24.39 -21.62 2.23
C SER A 42 23.19 -21.88 3.13
N LYS A 43 23.32 -21.50 4.40
CA LYS A 43 22.27 -21.68 5.40
C LYS A 43 20.97 -21.17 4.78
N ARG A 44 19.98 -22.06 4.65
CA ARG A 44 18.70 -21.72 4.03
C ARG A 44 18.09 -20.55 4.79
N LEU A 45 17.84 -19.44 4.09
CA LEU A 45 17.27 -18.24 4.69
C LEU A 45 15.85 -18.53 5.17
N THR A 46 15.53 -18.07 6.37
CA THR A 46 14.17 -18.07 6.93
C THR A 46 13.56 -16.67 6.84
N TYR A 47 12.23 -16.58 6.98
CA TYR A 47 11.59 -15.27 7.11
C TYR A 47 12.13 -14.48 8.31
N GLY A 48 12.44 -15.14 9.42
CA GLY A 48 13.06 -14.49 10.58
C GLY A 48 14.40 -13.85 10.25
N ASN A 49 15.20 -14.48 9.38
CA ASN A 49 16.46 -13.90 8.93
C ASN A 49 16.24 -12.59 8.18
N ILE A 50 15.31 -12.55 7.22
CA ILE A 50 15.11 -11.39 6.35
C ILE A 50 14.26 -10.28 7.00
N THR A 51 13.45 -10.60 8.01
CA THR A 51 12.57 -9.63 8.68
C THR A 51 13.06 -9.15 10.06
N ASN A 52 14.22 -9.60 10.54
CA ASN A 52 14.68 -9.37 11.92
C ASN A 52 13.75 -9.99 12.97
N ASN A 53 13.33 -11.24 12.76
CA ASN A 53 12.40 -11.96 13.62
C ASN A 53 11.08 -11.21 13.92
N ASN A 54 10.64 -10.35 12.99
CA ASN A 54 9.49 -9.48 13.20
C ASN A 54 8.25 -10.02 12.46
N LEU A 55 7.23 -10.42 13.22
CA LEU A 55 5.98 -10.95 12.67
C LEU A 55 5.16 -9.92 11.88
N ASN A 56 5.26 -8.63 12.21
CA ASN A 56 4.54 -7.55 11.51
C ASN A 56 5.15 -7.29 10.12
N ARG A 57 6.48 -7.41 9.99
CA ARG A 57 7.14 -7.42 8.69
C ARG A 57 6.74 -8.64 7.86
N LEU A 58 6.64 -9.82 8.47
CA LEU A 58 6.14 -11.02 7.79
C LEU A 58 4.67 -10.88 7.36
N ALA A 59 3.81 -10.29 8.20
CA ALA A 59 2.43 -9.94 7.83
C ALA A 59 2.40 -9.01 6.62
N THR A 60 3.26 -8.00 6.61
CA THR A 60 3.40 -7.08 5.47
C THR A 60 3.78 -7.80 4.19
N ILE A 61 4.74 -8.75 4.24
CA ILE A 61 5.10 -9.59 3.09
C ILE A 61 3.88 -10.40 2.61
N ARG A 62 3.08 -10.96 3.51
CA ARG A 62 1.85 -11.70 3.12
C ARG A 62 0.87 -10.79 2.38
N GLN A 63 0.65 -9.57 2.86
CA GLN A 63 -0.23 -8.61 2.17
C GLN A 63 0.30 -8.22 0.79
N LEU A 64 1.61 -7.95 0.67
CA LEU A 64 2.23 -7.65 -0.61
C LEU A 64 2.16 -8.84 -1.58
N THR A 65 2.24 -10.08 -1.06
CA THR A 65 2.05 -11.29 -1.86
C THR A 65 0.65 -11.33 -2.49
N ARG A 66 -0.40 -11.07 -1.69
CA ARG A 66 -1.79 -11.02 -2.19
C ARG A 66 -1.98 -9.94 -3.25
N THR A 67 -1.41 -8.75 -2.99
CA THR A 67 -1.49 -7.61 -3.90
C THR A 67 -0.78 -7.90 -5.23
N GLN A 68 0.44 -8.42 -5.17
CA GLN A 68 1.22 -8.78 -6.35
C GLN A 68 0.52 -9.88 -7.17
N LEU A 69 -0.02 -10.91 -6.52
CA LEU A 69 -0.75 -11.98 -7.19
C LEU A 69 -2.01 -11.44 -7.90
N ALA A 70 -2.71 -10.48 -7.30
CA ALA A 70 -3.86 -9.83 -7.94
C ALA A 70 -3.47 -9.06 -9.19
N GLU A 71 -2.40 -8.27 -9.10
CA GLU A 71 -1.89 -7.43 -10.19
C GLU A 71 -1.35 -8.26 -11.35
N THR A 72 -0.45 -9.22 -11.09
CA THR A 72 0.21 -10.00 -12.14
C THR A 72 -0.73 -10.91 -12.91
N HIS A 73 -1.73 -11.48 -12.22
CA HIS A 73 -2.71 -12.37 -12.82
C HIS A 73 -4.01 -11.67 -13.22
N LYS A 74 -4.07 -10.32 -13.11
CA LYS A 74 -5.23 -9.49 -13.46
C LYS A 74 -6.53 -10.07 -12.90
N LEU A 75 -6.51 -10.44 -11.63
CA LEU A 75 -7.63 -11.13 -11.00
C LEU A 75 -8.94 -10.35 -11.15
N SER A 76 -10.07 -11.05 -11.16
CA SER A 76 -11.40 -10.44 -11.04
C SER A 76 -11.72 -10.04 -9.60
N GLY A 77 -12.73 -9.20 -9.39
CA GLY A 77 -13.19 -8.84 -8.03
C GLY A 77 -13.58 -10.07 -7.19
N LYS A 78 -14.26 -11.05 -7.79
CA LYS A 78 -14.63 -12.31 -7.13
C LYS A 78 -13.39 -13.12 -6.69
N GLN A 79 -12.34 -13.14 -7.51
CA GLN A 79 -11.08 -13.78 -7.15
C GLN A 79 -10.34 -13.00 -6.05
N VAL A 80 -10.38 -11.67 -6.07
CA VAL A 80 -9.80 -10.81 -5.01
C VAL A 80 -10.48 -11.02 -3.67
N GLN A 81 -11.81 -11.16 -3.63
CA GLN A 81 -12.56 -11.48 -2.40
C GLN A 81 -11.99 -12.72 -1.69
N ARG A 82 -11.45 -13.69 -2.44
CA ARG A 82 -10.93 -14.93 -1.87
C ARG A 82 -9.46 -14.84 -1.42
N LEU A 83 -8.75 -13.74 -1.72
CA LEU A 83 -7.31 -13.62 -1.43
C LEU A 83 -6.98 -13.59 0.05
N VAL A 84 -7.89 -13.07 0.88
CA VAL A 84 -7.69 -13.03 2.32
C VAL A 84 -7.53 -14.44 2.91
N TYR A 85 -8.07 -15.46 2.24
CA TYR A 85 -7.98 -16.87 2.62
C TYR A 85 -6.80 -17.61 1.97
N LEU A 86 -5.97 -16.93 1.15
CA LEU A 86 -4.80 -17.55 0.53
C LEU A 86 -3.84 -18.04 1.65
N PRO A 87 -3.50 -19.35 1.69
CA PRO A 87 -2.56 -19.86 2.68
C PRO A 87 -1.17 -19.28 2.40
N LEU A 88 -0.63 -18.58 3.39
CA LEU A 88 0.67 -17.93 3.32
C LEU A 88 1.48 -18.20 4.60
N PRO A 89 2.82 -18.12 4.55
CA PRO A 89 3.69 -18.42 5.69
C PRO A 89 3.43 -17.52 6.89
N ARG A 90 3.21 -18.15 8.05
CA ARG A 90 3.00 -17.45 9.33
C ARG A 90 4.16 -17.59 10.31
N HIS A 91 4.99 -18.62 10.15
CA HIS A 91 6.12 -18.88 11.04
C HIS A 91 7.40 -18.22 10.51
N LEU A 92 8.16 -17.61 11.41
CA LEU A 92 9.46 -17.00 11.08
C LEU A 92 10.50 -18.04 10.64
N THR A 93 10.32 -19.31 11.01
CA THR A 93 11.18 -20.43 10.60
C THR A 93 10.89 -20.92 9.19
N ALA A 94 9.80 -20.46 8.55
CA ALA A 94 9.46 -20.89 7.20
C ALA A 94 10.48 -20.37 6.17
N THR A 95 10.67 -21.16 5.12
CA THR A 95 11.75 -21.02 4.13
C THR A 95 11.24 -21.21 2.68
N ASN A 96 9.92 -21.10 2.48
CA ASN A 96 9.26 -21.30 1.19
C ASN A 96 9.32 -20.00 0.34
N PHE A 97 10.52 -19.49 0.13
CA PHE A 97 10.80 -18.38 -0.76
C PHE A 97 12.19 -18.51 -1.38
N THR A 98 12.39 -17.84 -2.51
CA THR A 98 13.70 -17.47 -3.03
C THR A 98 13.86 -15.95 -3.00
N LEU A 99 15.09 -15.50 -2.87
CA LEU A 99 15.45 -14.09 -2.87
C LEU A 99 16.60 -13.88 -3.86
N ASP A 100 16.36 -13.05 -4.87
CA ASP A 100 17.36 -12.66 -5.86
C ASP A 100 17.59 -11.14 -5.84
N SER A 101 18.34 -10.60 -6.81
CA SER A 101 18.69 -9.18 -6.86
C SER A 101 17.53 -8.24 -7.23
N GLN A 102 16.37 -8.77 -7.60
CA GLN A 102 15.21 -8.01 -8.09
C GLN A 102 13.92 -8.36 -7.37
N HIS A 103 13.77 -9.60 -6.89
CA HIS A 103 12.52 -10.10 -6.33
C HIS A 103 12.72 -10.93 -5.06
N LEU A 104 11.74 -10.85 -4.16
CA LEU A 104 11.41 -11.91 -3.21
C LEU A 104 10.29 -12.76 -3.82
N THR A 105 10.57 -14.01 -4.15
CA THR A 105 9.59 -14.93 -4.74
C THR A 105 9.05 -15.88 -3.69
N ILE A 106 7.75 -15.79 -3.40
CA ILE A 106 7.07 -16.68 -2.47
C ILE A 106 6.62 -17.95 -3.20
N HIS A 107 7.00 -19.11 -2.67
CA HIS A 107 6.54 -20.41 -3.17
C HIS A 107 5.25 -20.80 -2.45
N LEU A 108 4.15 -20.82 -3.19
CA LEU A 108 2.82 -21.13 -2.68
C LEU A 108 2.58 -22.65 -2.66
N THR A 109 1.86 -23.11 -1.65
CA THR A 109 1.26 -24.44 -1.67
C THR A 109 0.10 -24.48 -2.67
N LYS A 110 -0.44 -25.69 -2.95
CA LYS A 110 -1.61 -25.85 -3.82
C LYS A 110 -2.75 -24.92 -3.35
N ASN A 111 -3.27 -24.12 -4.28
CA ASN A 111 -4.26 -23.10 -3.99
C ASN A 111 -5.26 -22.95 -5.15
N GLN A 112 -6.37 -22.27 -4.86
CA GLN A 112 -7.49 -22.08 -5.81
C GLN A 112 -7.14 -21.23 -7.06
N TYR A 113 -5.99 -20.58 -7.09
CA TYR A 113 -5.54 -19.77 -8.24
C TYR A 113 -4.62 -20.54 -9.19
N GLY A 114 -4.18 -21.76 -8.82
CA GLY A 114 -3.21 -22.53 -9.60
C GLY A 114 -1.81 -21.90 -9.69
N VAL A 115 -1.54 -20.86 -8.90
CA VAL A 115 -0.27 -20.12 -8.93
C VAL A 115 0.75 -20.80 -8.00
N LYS A 116 1.93 -21.13 -8.53
CA LYS A 116 3.02 -21.72 -7.72
C LYS A 116 3.94 -20.67 -7.10
N ASN A 117 4.17 -19.55 -7.77
CA ASN A 117 5.16 -18.55 -7.39
C ASN A 117 4.58 -17.15 -7.49
N VAL A 118 4.89 -16.29 -6.52
CA VAL A 118 4.57 -14.87 -6.56
C VAL A 118 5.85 -14.07 -6.34
N ALA A 119 6.35 -13.42 -7.38
CA ALA A 119 7.56 -12.59 -7.35
C ALA A 119 7.21 -11.15 -6.98
N ILE A 120 7.58 -10.72 -5.77
CA ILE A 120 7.38 -9.35 -5.29
C ILE A 120 8.65 -8.55 -5.59
N PRO A 121 8.56 -7.45 -6.37
CA PRO A 121 9.68 -6.56 -6.61
C PRO A 121 10.29 -5.99 -5.32
N LEU A 122 11.62 -5.95 -5.19
CA LEU A 122 12.30 -5.51 -3.97
C LEU A 122 12.05 -4.03 -3.61
N ASN A 123 11.72 -3.17 -4.57
CA ASN A 123 11.31 -1.79 -4.29
C ASN A 123 10.02 -1.70 -3.46
N LYS A 124 9.11 -2.69 -3.57
CA LYS A 124 7.90 -2.79 -2.72
C LYS A 124 8.22 -3.32 -1.31
N LEU A 125 9.44 -3.82 -1.08
CA LEU A 125 9.87 -4.46 0.17
C LEU A 125 10.89 -3.62 0.95
N THR A 126 11.20 -2.43 0.45
CA THR A 126 12.13 -1.48 1.06
C THR A 126 11.64 -1.07 2.46
N GLY A 127 12.49 -1.24 3.49
CA GLY A 127 12.14 -1.02 4.91
C GLY A 127 11.39 -2.19 5.59
N ILE A 128 10.94 -3.18 4.82
CA ILE A 128 10.30 -4.41 5.31
C ILE A 128 11.32 -5.54 5.42
N ILE A 129 12.13 -5.75 4.38
CA ILE A 129 13.28 -6.65 4.40
C ILE A 129 14.52 -5.89 4.89
N LEU A 130 15.39 -6.55 5.65
CA LEU A 130 16.66 -5.98 6.09
C LEU A 130 17.57 -5.68 4.89
N ASN A 131 18.10 -4.46 4.82
CA ASN A 131 18.98 -3.97 3.75
C ASN A 131 20.15 -4.90 3.41
N ARG A 132 20.70 -5.61 4.41
CA ARG A 132 21.80 -6.58 4.19
C ARG A 132 21.48 -7.73 3.24
N TYR A 133 20.19 -7.96 2.93
CA TYR A 133 19.73 -8.96 1.97
C TYR A 133 19.23 -8.37 0.64
N MET A 134 19.36 -7.04 0.44
CA MET A 134 18.93 -6.36 -0.78
C MET A 134 20.09 -5.57 -1.40
N PRO A 135 20.13 -5.37 -2.73
CA PRO A 135 21.03 -4.41 -3.34
C PRO A 135 20.85 -3.00 -2.78
N LYS A 136 21.95 -2.24 -2.61
CA LYS A 136 21.95 -0.87 -2.04
C LYS A 136 20.95 0.11 -2.68
N LYS A 137 20.63 -0.07 -3.97
CA LYS A 137 19.62 0.76 -4.67
C LYS A 137 18.20 0.65 -4.08
N TYR A 138 17.94 -0.37 -3.25
CA TYR A 138 16.69 -0.57 -2.52
C TYR A 138 16.81 -0.23 -1.04
N ASP A 139 17.89 0.44 -0.61
CA ASP A 139 18.01 0.91 0.76
C ASP A 139 16.91 1.93 1.06
N PHE A 140 16.22 1.72 2.19
CA PHE A 140 15.18 2.64 2.61
C PHE A 140 15.76 4.02 2.90
N THR A 141 15.33 5.01 2.11
CA THR A 141 15.62 6.42 2.35
C THR A 141 14.37 7.06 2.95
N PRO A 142 14.40 7.50 4.22
CA PRO A 142 13.26 8.17 4.82
C PRO A 142 12.84 9.38 3.99
N VAL A 143 11.54 9.48 3.70
CA VAL A 143 10.99 10.66 3.03
C VAL A 143 11.23 11.85 3.95
N LYS A 144 12.05 12.81 3.50
CA LYS A 144 12.22 14.08 4.21
C LYS A 144 10.90 14.83 4.17
N THR A 145 10.30 15.06 5.33
CA THR A 145 9.13 15.92 5.44
C THR A 145 9.47 17.23 6.15
N PRO A 146 8.68 18.30 5.93
CA PRO A 146 8.76 19.51 6.75
C PRO A 146 8.60 19.22 8.25
N LYS A 147 9.00 20.18 9.09
CA LYS A 147 8.98 20.02 10.55
C LYS A 147 7.58 19.72 11.10
N LYS A 148 6.53 20.34 10.52
CA LYS A 148 5.12 20.14 10.91
C LYS A 148 4.34 19.46 9.80
N VAL A 149 3.84 18.25 10.05
CA VAL A 149 3.04 17.46 9.11
C VAL A 149 1.76 16.93 9.73
N VAL A 150 0.73 16.77 8.92
CA VAL A 150 -0.56 16.15 9.30
C VAL A 150 -1.11 15.31 8.15
N ALA A 151 -1.85 14.25 8.46
CA ALA A 151 -2.61 13.50 7.48
C ALA A 151 -4.11 13.77 7.66
N LEU A 152 -4.77 14.17 6.58
CA LEU A 152 -6.22 14.35 6.54
C LEU A 152 -6.89 13.06 6.06
N THR A 153 -7.86 12.56 6.82
CA THR A 153 -8.54 11.30 6.51
C THR A 153 -10.05 11.44 6.58
N PHE A 154 -10.75 10.69 5.73
CA PHE A 154 -12.21 10.74 5.59
C PHE A 154 -12.79 9.33 5.64
N ASP A 155 -13.81 9.12 6.46
CA ASP A 155 -14.49 7.84 6.65
C ASP A 155 -15.91 7.87 6.03
N ASP A 156 -16.48 6.68 5.82
CA ASP A 156 -17.86 6.35 5.40
C ASP A 156 -18.24 6.53 3.93
N GLY A 157 -17.45 7.29 3.18
CA GLY A 157 -17.67 7.49 1.74
C GLY A 157 -17.53 6.22 0.87
N PRO A 158 -17.69 6.36 -0.46
CA PRO A 158 -17.98 7.62 -1.16
C PRO A 158 -19.48 7.99 -1.10
N ASP A 159 -19.76 9.26 -0.79
CA ASP A 159 -21.03 9.94 -1.07
C ASP A 159 -21.07 10.49 -2.52
N PRO A 160 -22.20 10.41 -3.26
CA PRO A 160 -22.26 10.81 -4.67
C PRO A 160 -22.13 12.31 -4.94
N THR A 161 -22.36 13.16 -3.93
CA THR A 161 -22.38 14.62 -4.09
C THR A 161 -21.23 15.29 -3.34
N LEU A 162 -20.96 14.84 -2.13
CA LEU A 162 -20.03 15.44 -1.19
C LEU A 162 -18.58 15.02 -1.46
N THR A 163 -18.33 13.74 -1.75
CA THR A 163 -16.98 13.26 -2.11
C THR A 163 -16.44 14.00 -3.34
N PRO A 164 -17.17 14.15 -4.47
CA PRO A 164 -16.66 14.91 -5.60
C PRO A 164 -16.39 16.39 -5.28
N ARG A 165 -17.20 17.02 -4.42
CA ARG A 165 -16.98 18.40 -3.96
C ARG A 165 -15.72 18.51 -3.10
N LEU A 166 -15.49 17.53 -2.23
CA LEU A 166 -14.29 17.44 -1.42
C LEU A 166 -13.05 17.24 -2.29
N LEU A 167 -13.08 16.35 -3.29
CA LEU A 167 -11.98 16.14 -4.23
C LEU A 167 -11.59 17.42 -4.97
N LYS A 168 -12.57 18.23 -5.43
CA LYS A 168 -12.32 19.56 -6.01
C LYS A 168 -11.60 20.49 -5.03
N THR A 169 -11.98 20.45 -3.76
CA THR A 169 -11.36 21.24 -2.69
C THR A 169 -9.92 20.80 -2.45
N LEU A 170 -9.67 19.50 -2.27
CA LEU A 170 -8.33 18.94 -2.06
C LEU A 170 -7.39 19.28 -3.22
N LYS A 171 -7.87 19.13 -4.47
CA LYS A 171 -7.14 19.53 -5.68
C LYS A 171 -6.81 21.03 -5.69
N LYS A 172 -7.80 21.89 -5.41
CA LYS A 172 -7.60 23.36 -5.35
C LYS A 172 -6.49 23.76 -4.39
N TYR A 173 -6.35 23.06 -3.26
CA TYR A 173 -5.32 23.35 -2.27
C TYR A 173 -4.06 22.48 -2.41
N ASN A 174 -3.96 21.60 -3.41
CA ASN A 174 -2.89 20.62 -3.57
C ASN A 174 -2.61 19.86 -2.26
N VAL A 175 -3.65 19.27 -1.69
CA VAL A 175 -3.60 18.54 -0.41
C VAL A 175 -3.98 17.08 -0.66
N PRO A 176 -3.09 16.11 -0.39
CA PRO A 176 -3.45 14.71 -0.43
C PRO A 176 -4.30 14.34 0.80
N ALA A 177 -5.17 13.34 0.64
CA ALA A 177 -5.94 12.75 1.74
C ALA A 177 -6.00 11.22 1.62
N THR A 178 -6.49 10.56 2.68
CA THR A 178 -6.82 9.13 2.67
C THR A 178 -8.31 8.93 2.95
N PHE A 179 -9.00 8.19 2.10
CA PHE A 179 -10.42 7.88 2.19
C PHE A 179 -10.60 6.43 2.65
N PHE A 180 -11.19 6.21 3.82
CA PHE A 180 -11.58 4.88 4.29
C PHE A 180 -13.01 4.62 3.86
N GLU A 181 -13.16 3.93 2.74
CA GLU A 181 -14.44 3.76 2.08
C GLU A 181 -15.19 2.50 2.56
N VAL A 182 -16.51 2.62 2.70
CA VAL A 182 -17.42 1.52 3.04
C VAL A 182 -17.78 0.76 1.77
N GLY A 183 -17.64 -0.56 1.78
CA GLY A 183 -17.74 -1.38 0.58
C GLY A 183 -19.09 -1.31 -0.15
N THR A 184 -20.21 -1.19 0.56
CA THR A 184 -21.53 -0.99 -0.05
C THR A 184 -21.62 0.34 -0.81
N SER A 185 -21.00 1.41 -0.29
CA SER A 185 -20.92 2.72 -0.96
C SER A 185 -20.05 2.64 -2.22
N VAL A 186 -18.89 1.97 -2.15
CA VAL A 186 -18.02 1.73 -3.31
C VAL A 186 -18.74 0.93 -4.40
N MET A 187 -19.49 -0.09 -4.02
CA MET A 187 -20.28 -0.89 -4.95
C MET A 187 -21.31 -0.04 -5.70
N ARG A 188 -21.93 0.93 -5.01
CA ARG A 188 -22.93 1.83 -5.59
C ARG A 188 -22.31 2.93 -6.44
N TYR A 189 -21.15 3.46 -6.05
CA TYR A 189 -20.50 4.60 -6.71
C TYR A 189 -19.04 4.33 -7.13
N PRO A 190 -18.77 3.28 -7.93
CA PRO A 190 -17.40 2.85 -8.24
C PRO A 190 -16.62 3.87 -9.07
N SER A 191 -17.29 4.76 -9.80
CA SER A 191 -16.65 5.86 -10.54
C SER A 191 -16.00 6.88 -9.59
N ILE A 192 -16.57 7.09 -8.41
CA ILE A 192 -16.06 8.07 -7.44
C ILE A 192 -14.81 7.55 -6.77
N SER A 193 -14.79 6.30 -6.29
CA SER A 193 -13.56 5.68 -5.78
C SER A 193 -12.43 5.67 -6.82
N ARG A 194 -12.76 5.48 -8.10
CA ARG A 194 -11.78 5.61 -9.18
C ARG A 194 -11.23 7.03 -9.29
N GLU A 195 -12.07 8.03 -9.13
CA GLU A 195 -11.69 9.45 -9.16
C GLU A 195 -10.85 9.85 -7.94
N VAL A 196 -11.16 9.30 -6.75
CA VAL A 196 -10.37 9.50 -5.53
C VAL A 196 -8.91 9.12 -5.78
N LEU A 197 -8.65 7.91 -6.31
CA LEU A 197 -7.27 7.50 -6.65
C LEU A 197 -6.66 8.30 -7.80
N LYS A 198 -7.41 8.55 -8.88
CA LYS A 198 -6.92 9.35 -10.02
C LYS A 198 -6.52 10.77 -9.62
N SER A 199 -7.17 11.32 -8.60
CA SER A 199 -6.84 12.63 -8.02
C SER A 199 -5.62 12.61 -7.09
N GLY A 200 -4.91 11.49 -6.97
CA GLY A 200 -3.69 11.36 -6.16
C GLY A 200 -3.93 11.10 -4.67
N ASN A 201 -5.17 10.76 -4.27
CA ASN A 201 -5.49 10.39 -2.90
C ASN A 201 -5.32 8.88 -2.67
N GLN A 202 -5.30 8.47 -1.40
CA GLN A 202 -5.24 7.07 -1.00
C GLN A 202 -6.64 6.54 -0.65
N ILE A 203 -6.87 5.25 -0.87
CA ILE A 203 -8.07 4.55 -0.39
C ILE A 203 -7.69 3.44 0.60
N GLY A 204 -8.35 3.45 1.75
CA GLY A 204 -8.36 2.40 2.75
C GLY A 204 -9.71 1.68 2.79
N ASN A 205 -9.74 0.55 3.49
CA ASN A 205 -10.94 -0.27 3.67
C ASN A 205 -11.61 0.08 5.00
N HIS A 206 -12.91 0.38 4.97
CA HIS A 206 -13.72 0.72 6.15
C HIS A 206 -14.85 -0.29 6.42
N SER A 207 -14.59 -1.58 6.14
CA SER A 207 -15.58 -2.67 6.17
C SER A 207 -16.68 -2.55 5.11
N TRP A 208 -17.53 -3.58 5.02
CA TRP A 208 -18.53 -3.66 3.95
C TRP A 208 -19.77 -2.83 4.26
N SER A 209 -20.28 -2.95 5.48
CA SER A 209 -21.55 -2.33 5.90
C SER A 209 -21.44 -1.61 7.24
N HIS A 210 -20.22 -1.20 7.62
CA HIS A 210 -19.91 -0.48 8.84
C HIS A 210 -20.31 -1.17 10.19
N PRO A 211 -20.27 -2.52 10.35
CA PRO A 211 -20.53 -3.11 11.66
C PRO A 211 -19.33 -2.94 12.59
N GLN A 212 -19.57 -2.94 13.89
CA GLN A 212 -18.51 -3.07 14.88
C GLN A 212 -17.86 -4.46 14.78
N LEU A 213 -16.67 -4.55 14.16
CA LEU A 213 -16.03 -5.82 13.82
C LEU A 213 -15.73 -6.71 15.03
N THR A 214 -15.51 -6.14 16.21
CA THR A 214 -15.27 -6.89 17.45
C THR A 214 -16.48 -7.69 17.92
N ASN A 215 -17.68 -7.33 17.48
CA ASN A 215 -18.92 -8.02 17.84
C ASN A 215 -19.23 -9.18 16.88
N LEU A 216 -18.44 -9.32 15.81
CA LEU A 216 -18.59 -10.39 14.82
C LEU A 216 -17.65 -11.56 15.12
N SER A 217 -17.99 -12.74 14.60
CA SER A 217 -17.04 -13.84 14.49
C SER A 217 -15.87 -13.45 13.58
N SER A 218 -14.70 -14.09 13.75
CA SER A 218 -13.53 -13.84 12.90
C SER A 218 -13.84 -14.03 11.41
N THR A 219 -14.64 -15.03 11.07
CA THR A 219 -15.08 -15.31 9.69
C THR A 219 -15.94 -14.18 9.14
N SER A 220 -16.93 -13.70 9.90
CA SER A 220 -17.82 -12.62 9.46
C SER A 220 -17.07 -11.29 9.36
N ALA A 221 -16.17 -11.00 10.29
CA ALA A 221 -15.31 -9.82 10.23
C ALA A 221 -14.35 -9.87 9.01
N LEU A 222 -13.78 -11.04 8.71
CA LEU A 222 -12.96 -11.24 7.52
C LEU A 222 -13.74 -11.11 6.22
N HIS A 223 -14.99 -11.56 6.21
CA HIS A 223 -15.87 -11.41 5.06
C HIS A 223 -16.19 -9.92 4.77
N GLN A 224 -16.39 -9.10 5.80
CA GLN A 224 -16.57 -7.65 5.68
C GLN A 224 -15.38 -6.98 4.98
N ILE A 225 -14.16 -7.33 5.37
CA ILE A 225 -12.93 -6.81 4.73
C ILE A 225 -12.81 -7.33 3.30
N ALA A 226 -13.02 -8.63 3.08
CA ALA A 226 -12.88 -9.28 1.77
C ALA A 226 -13.82 -8.72 0.70
N LEU A 227 -15.10 -8.49 1.04
CA LEU A 227 -16.08 -7.90 0.12
C LEU A 227 -15.68 -6.47 -0.28
N THR A 228 -15.19 -5.70 0.69
CA THR A 228 -14.77 -4.32 0.49
C THR A 228 -13.52 -4.23 -0.37
N ASP A 229 -12.52 -5.09 -0.12
CA ASP A 229 -11.33 -5.21 -0.97
C ASP A 229 -11.72 -5.54 -2.42
N ALA A 230 -12.68 -6.45 -2.62
CA ALA A 230 -13.17 -6.82 -3.95
C ALA A 230 -13.88 -5.67 -4.66
N ALA A 231 -14.71 -4.89 -3.95
CA ALA A 231 -15.41 -3.74 -4.53
C ALA A 231 -14.43 -2.61 -4.88
N ILE A 232 -13.52 -2.25 -3.98
CA ILE A 232 -12.47 -1.24 -4.23
C ILE A 232 -11.61 -1.68 -5.40
N TYR A 233 -11.14 -2.93 -5.42
CA TYR A 233 -10.33 -3.43 -6.53
C TYR A 233 -11.10 -3.47 -7.86
N LYS A 234 -12.39 -3.84 -7.87
CA LYS A 234 -13.21 -3.77 -9.09
C LYS A 234 -13.31 -2.33 -9.60
N ALA A 235 -13.48 -1.37 -8.69
CA ALA A 235 -13.56 0.05 -8.99
C ALA A 235 -12.21 0.64 -9.43
N THR A 236 -11.09 0.19 -8.88
CA THR A 236 -9.82 0.93 -8.99
C THR A 236 -8.65 0.15 -9.57
N LYS A 237 -8.75 -1.18 -9.61
CA LYS A 237 -7.64 -2.12 -9.87
C LYS A 237 -6.53 -2.09 -8.81
N THR A 238 -6.81 -1.52 -7.65
CA THR A 238 -5.90 -1.46 -6.51
C THR A 238 -6.54 -2.16 -5.31
N ILE A 239 -5.79 -3.06 -4.67
CA ILE A 239 -6.20 -3.60 -3.37
C ILE A 239 -5.81 -2.55 -2.32
N PRO A 240 -6.75 -2.07 -1.48
CA PRO A 240 -6.41 -1.09 -0.48
C PRO A 240 -5.34 -1.67 0.47
N TYR A 241 -4.45 -0.82 0.99
CA TYR A 241 -3.38 -1.26 1.88
C TYR A 241 -3.75 -1.06 3.36
N TYR A 242 -4.45 0.01 3.68
CA TYR A 242 -4.85 0.36 5.05
C TYR A 242 -6.24 -0.14 5.40
N ILE A 243 -6.47 -0.47 6.67
CA ILE A 243 -7.81 -0.73 7.21
C ILE A 243 -8.06 0.27 8.34
N ARG A 244 -9.26 0.82 8.41
CA ARG A 244 -9.76 1.51 9.59
C ARG A 244 -11.03 0.77 10.04
N PRO A 245 -11.03 0.10 11.20
CA PRO A 245 -12.24 -0.52 11.72
C PRO A 245 -13.29 0.53 12.10
N PRO A 246 -14.58 0.34 11.76
CA PRO A 246 -15.68 1.16 12.25
C PRO A 246 -15.58 1.44 13.76
N TYR A 247 -15.89 2.67 14.16
CA TYR A 247 -15.83 3.15 15.56
C TYR A 247 -14.43 3.08 16.21
N GLY A 248 -13.38 2.76 15.44
CA GLY A 248 -12.07 2.43 15.98
C GLY A 248 -12.05 1.14 16.82
N ALA A 249 -13.09 0.31 16.72
CA ALA A 249 -13.26 -0.88 17.52
C ALA A 249 -12.38 -2.02 16.97
N VAL A 250 -11.28 -2.31 17.67
CA VAL A 250 -10.34 -3.36 17.32
C VAL A 250 -9.71 -3.97 18.57
N ASN A 251 -9.49 -5.28 18.53
CA ASN A 251 -8.76 -6.04 19.54
C ASN A 251 -7.77 -6.98 18.85
N ALA A 252 -6.94 -7.70 19.61
CA ALA A 252 -5.94 -8.61 19.05
C ALA A 252 -6.52 -9.66 18.11
N ARG A 253 -7.74 -10.16 18.39
CA ARG A 253 -8.43 -11.11 17.50
C ARG A 253 -8.67 -10.49 16.14
N ILE A 254 -9.30 -9.30 16.06
CA ILE A 254 -9.67 -8.65 14.81
C ILE A 254 -8.45 -8.09 14.07
N GLY A 255 -7.57 -7.41 14.79
CA GLY A 255 -6.41 -6.72 14.25
C GLY A 255 -5.40 -7.63 13.53
N ASN A 256 -5.34 -8.90 13.92
CA ASN A 256 -4.44 -9.90 13.32
C ASN A 256 -5.05 -10.69 12.16
N LEU A 257 -6.31 -10.46 11.78
CA LEU A 257 -6.99 -11.26 10.73
C LEU A 257 -6.52 -10.95 9.30
N TYR A 258 -6.03 -9.73 9.04
CA TYR A 258 -5.94 -9.20 7.68
C TYR A 258 -4.52 -8.90 7.19
N ASP A 259 -3.50 -9.06 8.03
CA ASP A 259 -2.09 -8.80 7.70
C ASP A 259 -1.78 -7.35 7.26
N ARG A 260 -2.58 -6.36 7.72
CA ARG A 260 -2.56 -4.98 7.23
C ARG A 260 -2.44 -3.95 8.35
N PRO A 261 -1.89 -2.75 8.07
CA PRO A 261 -1.86 -1.68 9.06
C PRO A 261 -3.28 -1.22 9.42
N ILE A 262 -3.52 -1.07 10.72
CA ILE A 262 -4.76 -0.50 11.24
C ILE A 262 -4.54 0.99 11.51
N VAL A 263 -5.23 1.85 10.78
CA VAL A 263 -5.09 3.30 10.89
C VAL A 263 -6.21 3.81 11.77
N ARG A 264 -5.84 4.41 12.90
CA ARG A 264 -6.72 5.13 13.81
C ARG A 264 -6.50 6.64 13.62
N TRP A 265 -6.67 7.43 14.66
CA TRP A 265 -6.52 8.88 14.61
C TRP A 265 -6.06 9.40 15.97
N SER A 266 -5.38 10.54 15.96
CA SER A 266 -5.03 11.30 17.16
C SER A 266 -5.95 12.52 17.35
N VAL A 267 -6.64 12.93 16.28
CA VAL A 267 -7.58 14.05 16.27
C VAL A 267 -8.92 13.55 15.73
N ASP A 268 -9.94 13.52 16.58
CA ASP A 268 -11.32 13.35 16.17
C ASP A 268 -11.92 14.74 15.92
N SER A 269 -12.34 15.04 14.70
CA SER A 269 -12.93 16.34 14.38
C SER A 269 -14.32 16.57 15.01
N ARG A 270 -14.95 15.49 15.52
CA ARG A 270 -16.32 15.47 16.06
C ARG A 270 -17.36 15.99 15.08
N ASP A 271 -17.05 15.97 13.79
CA ASP A 271 -17.89 16.49 12.72
C ASP A 271 -19.22 15.73 12.58
N TRP A 272 -19.18 14.41 12.75
CA TRP A 272 -20.32 13.51 12.86
C TRP A 272 -21.26 13.83 14.04
N ALA A 273 -20.72 14.38 15.12
CA ALA A 273 -21.51 14.72 16.32
C ALA A 273 -21.99 16.17 16.31
N TYR A 274 -21.19 17.09 15.78
CA TYR A 274 -21.50 18.52 15.82
C TYR A 274 -22.43 18.97 14.70
N LEU A 275 -22.30 18.39 13.50
CA LEU A 275 -23.01 18.84 12.30
C LEU A 275 -22.96 20.38 12.13
N ASN A 276 -21.82 20.98 12.44
CA ASN A 276 -21.62 22.43 12.46
C ASN A 276 -20.20 22.78 11.99
N THR A 277 -20.13 23.46 10.84
CA THR A 277 -18.86 23.80 10.17
C THR A 277 -17.89 24.55 11.08
N ALA A 278 -18.34 25.63 11.73
CA ALA A 278 -17.47 26.49 12.53
C ALA A 278 -16.95 25.76 13.78
N LYS A 279 -17.82 24.96 14.42
CA LYS A 279 -17.44 24.16 15.59
C LYS A 279 -16.44 23.07 15.23
N THR A 280 -16.65 22.36 14.11
CA THR A 280 -15.68 21.38 13.58
C THR A 280 -14.34 22.03 13.27
N VAL A 281 -14.32 23.18 12.60
CA VAL A 281 -13.08 23.93 12.32
C VAL A 281 -12.35 24.27 13.62
N SER A 282 -13.05 24.89 14.57
CA SER A 282 -12.46 25.30 15.86
C SER A 282 -11.86 24.09 16.60
N HIS A 283 -12.61 22.99 16.68
CA HIS A 283 -12.17 21.77 17.36
C HIS A 283 -10.92 21.18 16.73
N VAL A 284 -10.90 20.99 15.40
CA VAL A 284 -9.73 20.45 14.69
C VAL A 284 -8.51 21.34 14.90
N LEU A 285 -8.68 22.67 14.82
CA LEU A 285 -7.57 23.60 15.02
C LEU A 285 -7.06 23.62 16.46
N ALA A 286 -7.90 23.35 17.46
CA ALA A 286 -7.50 23.30 18.86
C ALA A 286 -6.73 22.01 19.21
N THR A 287 -7.07 20.89 18.57
CA THR A 287 -6.54 19.56 18.93
C THR A 287 -5.42 19.06 18.01
N THR A 288 -5.20 19.70 16.85
CA THR A 288 -4.15 19.29 15.91
C THR A 288 -2.75 19.60 16.42
N THR A 289 -1.93 18.55 16.52
CA THR A 289 -0.50 18.60 16.82
C THR A 289 0.36 18.05 15.67
N ASN A 290 1.67 18.26 15.72
CA ASN A 290 2.59 17.71 14.72
C ASN A 290 2.49 16.18 14.67
N GLY A 291 2.31 15.64 13.47
CA GLY A 291 2.18 14.21 13.26
C GLY A 291 0.75 13.70 13.36
N SER A 292 -0.25 14.57 13.54
CA SER A 292 -1.63 14.13 13.73
C SER A 292 -2.22 13.44 12.49
N ILE A 293 -3.02 12.40 12.74
CA ILE A 293 -3.99 11.85 11.78
C ILE A 293 -5.36 12.40 12.18
N ILE A 294 -5.98 13.17 11.29
CA ILE A 294 -7.26 13.85 11.52
C ILE A 294 -8.39 13.01 10.93
N LEU A 295 -9.31 12.57 11.78
CA LEU A 295 -10.55 11.89 11.40
C LEU A 295 -11.64 12.92 11.05
N MET A 296 -12.20 12.80 9.85
CA MET A 296 -13.40 13.49 9.38
C MET A 296 -14.29 12.51 8.60
N HIS A 297 -15.47 12.93 8.19
CA HIS A 297 -16.41 12.14 7.39
C HIS A 297 -16.83 12.94 6.15
N ASP A 298 -16.71 12.34 4.97
CA ASP A 298 -17.04 13.01 3.69
C ASP A 298 -18.51 12.82 3.26
N ILE A 299 -19.34 12.34 4.19
CA ILE A 299 -20.78 12.13 4.01
C ILE A 299 -21.66 13.23 4.63
N HIS A 300 -21.04 14.23 5.28
CA HIS A 300 -21.76 15.37 5.88
C HIS A 300 -21.40 16.69 5.20
N ALA A 301 -22.41 17.46 4.81
CA ALA A 301 -22.21 18.74 4.11
C ALA A 301 -21.40 19.75 4.94
N THR A 302 -21.61 19.78 6.27
CA THR A 302 -20.88 20.63 7.20
C THR A 302 -19.41 20.22 7.35
N SER A 303 -19.12 18.91 7.34
CA SER A 303 -17.75 18.38 7.33
C SER A 303 -17.00 18.83 6.09
N VAL A 304 -17.58 18.62 4.90
CA VAL A 304 -16.97 19.04 3.63
C VAL A 304 -16.80 20.55 3.56
N ALA A 305 -17.76 21.32 4.10
CA ALA A 305 -17.65 22.78 4.18
C ALA A 305 -16.55 23.28 5.13
N ALA A 306 -16.13 22.49 6.12
CA ALA A 306 -15.08 22.85 7.08
C ALA A 306 -13.66 22.73 6.48
N VAL A 307 -13.47 21.79 5.55
CA VAL A 307 -12.15 21.43 5.00
C VAL A 307 -11.38 22.62 4.42
N PRO A 308 -11.95 23.54 3.62
CA PRO A 308 -11.22 24.71 3.11
C PRO A 308 -10.59 25.56 4.22
N GLN A 309 -11.30 25.81 5.32
CA GLN A 309 -10.80 26.65 6.42
C GLN A 309 -9.78 25.90 7.27
N ILE A 310 -9.98 24.60 7.51
CA ILE A 310 -8.99 23.73 8.17
C ILE A 310 -7.66 23.76 7.41
N ILE A 311 -7.70 23.54 6.09
CA ILE A 311 -6.50 23.54 5.24
C ILE A 311 -5.77 24.89 5.31
N ARG A 312 -6.47 26.00 5.07
CA ARG A 312 -5.85 27.34 5.08
C ARG A 312 -5.22 27.64 6.44
N SER A 313 -5.92 27.33 7.52
CA SER A 313 -5.48 27.65 8.88
C SER A 313 -4.29 26.81 9.32
N LEU A 314 -4.29 25.50 9.03
CA LEU A 314 -3.16 24.63 9.34
C LEU A 314 -1.93 24.98 8.48
N LYS A 315 -2.11 25.28 7.19
CA LYS A 315 -1.00 25.79 6.35
C LYS A 315 -0.42 27.09 6.89
N LYS A 316 -1.26 28.05 7.31
CA LYS A 316 -0.81 29.30 7.96
C LYS A 316 -0.02 29.04 9.25
N ARG A 317 -0.32 27.94 9.96
CA ARG A 317 0.44 27.49 11.16
C ARG A 317 1.70 26.66 10.82
N GLY A 318 2.07 26.58 9.54
CA GLY A 318 3.27 25.91 9.06
C GLY A 318 3.13 24.40 8.82
N TYR A 319 1.91 23.85 8.84
CA TYR A 319 1.69 22.44 8.56
C TYR A 319 1.70 22.12 7.08
N THR A 320 2.30 20.99 6.74
CA THR A 320 2.19 20.34 5.43
C THR A 320 1.26 19.14 5.53
N PHE A 321 0.31 19.05 4.60
CA PHE A 321 -0.57 17.89 4.50
C PHE A 321 0.13 16.79 3.70
N VAL A 322 0.10 15.57 4.22
CA VAL A 322 0.86 14.43 3.68
C VAL A 322 0.00 13.17 3.68
N THR A 323 0.40 12.18 2.88
CA THR A 323 -0.17 10.82 2.94
C THR A 323 0.23 10.11 4.23
N LEU A 324 -0.43 9.00 4.57
CA LEU A 324 -0.09 8.22 5.79
C LEU A 324 1.33 7.66 5.76
N GLU A 325 1.82 7.27 4.58
CA GLU A 325 3.17 6.78 4.38
C GLU A 325 4.21 7.90 4.59
N GLN A 326 3.99 9.06 3.96
CA GLN A 326 4.83 10.23 4.12
C GLN A 326 4.85 10.73 5.58
N LEU A 327 3.70 10.71 6.27
CA LEU A 327 3.58 11.07 7.68
C LEU A 327 4.55 10.28 8.56
N ASN A 328 4.63 8.96 8.34
CA ASN A 328 5.43 8.07 9.18
C ASN A 328 6.89 7.95 8.74
N GLN A 329 7.23 8.38 7.52
CA GLN A 329 8.59 8.32 6.97
C GLN A 329 9.19 6.91 7.00
N LYS A 330 8.34 5.89 7.03
CA LYS A 330 8.67 4.45 7.01
C LYS A 330 7.43 3.66 6.59
N PRO A 331 7.60 2.44 6.05
CA PRO A 331 6.46 1.58 5.74
C PRO A 331 5.64 1.31 7.00
N LEU A 332 4.32 1.46 6.88
CA LEU A 332 3.41 1.01 7.92
C LEU A 332 3.32 -0.51 7.82
N LEU A 333 3.76 -1.20 8.86
CA LEU A 333 3.73 -2.66 8.97
C LEU A 333 2.33 -3.17 9.35
N GLY A 334 2.00 -4.36 8.84
CA GLY A 334 0.77 -5.08 9.16
C GLY A 334 0.65 -5.44 10.65
N ASN A 335 -0.59 -5.60 11.12
CA ASN A 335 -0.93 -5.99 12.50
C ASN A 335 -0.47 -4.98 13.58
N LEU A 336 -0.23 -3.72 13.20
CA LEU A 336 -0.01 -2.62 14.12
C LEU A 336 -1.13 -1.57 13.98
N GLN A 337 -1.41 -0.87 15.06
CA GLN A 337 -2.31 0.28 15.12
C GLN A 337 -1.49 1.57 15.01
N TYR A 338 -1.94 2.53 14.20
CA TYR A 338 -1.28 3.83 13.98
C TYR A 338 -2.23 4.97 14.35
N PHE A 339 -1.84 5.84 15.28
CA PHE A 339 -2.64 6.97 15.75
C PHE A 339 -2.09 8.31 15.23
N GLY A 340 -0.79 8.36 14.95
CA GLY A 340 -0.08 9.54 14.44
C GLY A 340 1.35 9.18 14.01
N ARG A 341 2.13 10.18 13.62
CA ARG A 341 3.55 10.02 13.30
C ARG A 341 4.28 9.45 14.51
N ASN A 342 4.91 8.29 14.33
CA ASN A 342 5.63 7.56 15.38
C ASN A 342 4.77 7.13 16.59
N ASP A 343 3.44 7.26 16.51
CA ASP A 343 2.52 6.75 17.51
C ASP A 343 1.85 5.50 16.94
N TYR A 344 2.44 4.35 17.26
CA TYR A 344 1.93 3.05 16.86
C TYR A 344 2.23 1.98 17.91
N ARG A 345 1.36 0.97 17.99
CA ARG A 345 1.45 -0.13 18.96
C ARG A 345 0.80 -1.40 18.44
N GLY A 346 1.12 -2.51 19.10
CA GLY A 346 0.44 -3.79 18.92
C GLY A 346 -1.00 -3.75 19.43
N PHE A 347 -1.61 -4.92 19.54
CA PHE A 347 -2.95 -5.10 20.11
C PHE A 347 -2.90 -5.58 21.54
#